data_AF-A0A534CQZ2-F1
#
_entry.id   AF-A0A534CQZ2-F1
#
_cell.length_a   1.000
_cell.length_b   1.000
_cell.length_c   1.000
_cell.angle_alpha   90.00
_cell.angle_beta   90.00
_cell.angle_gamma   90.00
#
_symmetry.space_group_name_H-M   'P 1'
#
loop_
_entity.id
_entity.type
_entity.pdbx_description
1 polymer ?
#
loop_
_entity_poly.entity_id
_entity_poly.type
_entity_poly.pdbx_seq_one_letter_code
_entity_poly.pdbx_strand_id
1 'polypeptide(L)'
;MRPEDNPIGFVTNGVHVPTFLHQSWMDFFDRELGSDWRERLRDPEFWSALERVPDERYWATAQEVKARMLASVRERLQREYERKGLSPAQLRHVTRLLDPQRPGVLTLGFARRFATYKRATLLLRDRARLARLVNNPERPVVLLFAGKAHPADEPGKQPLRELRQLMLSQEFVGRIIFLEDYDLQLARSLVSGVDVWLNNPIAPLEASGTSGIKAAINGRLNLSILDGWWAEGCMQDNGWGIPPANVQDPERRDALEAELILATLEEEVLPLYYTRDESGCPEAWVQRSKRAMMTVIPAFNMRRVLFDYTRGLYQPAAAQHRRLTAEGFAGARTLADWKTRVRQAWPKVSLRLLTDATRDLPRGERLRLRVAAGLNGLTPADVRVEFVARRLLPEAELTPPPLSSYNQPPREGLWQARFSATEEQDTDGAMVFALDVEPKECGQFRTEVRIYPWHELLSHPYELGLMKWL
;
A
#
# COMPACT_ATOMS: atom_id res chain seq x y z
N MET A 1 8.39 22.68 -8.55
CA MET A 1 7.15 21.92 -8.86
C MET A 1 6.68 21.32 -7.55
N ARG A 2 5.40 21.46 -7.21
CA ARG A 2 4.87 20.89 -5.96
C ARG A 2 4.64 19.39 -6.12
N PRO A 3 4.60 18.59 -5.02
CA PRO A 3 4.41 17.14 -5.10
C PRO A 3 3.20 16.72 -5.95
N GLU A 4 2.08 17.44 -5.87
CA GLU A 4 0.85 17.18 -6.62
C GLU A 4 0.91 17.56 -8.09
N ASP A 5 1.84 18.43 -8.50
CA ASP A 5 2.07 18.79 -9.91
C ASP A 5 3.21 17.95 -10.52
N ASN A 6 3.77 17.00 -9.76
CA ASN A 6 4.82 16.12 -10.22
C ASN A 6 4.25 15.14 -11.27
N PRO A 7 4.85 15.03 -12.47
CA PRO A 7 4.41 14.06 -13.48
C PRO A 7 4.65 12.59 -13.07
N ILE A 8 5.34 12.34 -11.97
CA ILE A 8 5.57 10.99 -11.45
C ILE A 8 4.26 10.44 -10.86
N GLY A 9 3.71 9.45 -11.54
CA GLY A 9 2.57 8.66 -11.08
C GLY A 9 2.96 7.44 -10.24
N PHE A 10 1.96 6.66 -9.84
CA PHE A 10 2.14 5.41 -9.11
C PHE A 10 1.13 4.33 -9.54
N VAL A 11 1.53 3.08 -9.34
CA VAL A 11 0.67 1.90 -9.39
C VAL A 11 0.99 1.08 -8.14
N THR A 12 0.00 0.91 -7.27
CA THR A 12 0.13 0.10 -6.06
C THR A 12 0.41 -1.35 -6.44
N ASN A 13 1.32 -2.00 -5.71
CA ASN A 13 1.66 -3.40 -5.97
C ASN A 13 0.48 -4.35 -5.76
N GLY A 14 0.63 -5.54 -6.34
CA GLY A 14 -0.29 -6.66 -6.16
C GLY A 14 0.46 -7.99 -6.16
N VAL A 15 -0.28 -9.07 -6.04
CA VAL A 15 0.28 -10.43 -6.03
C VAL A 15 -0.35 -11.29 -7.10
N HIS A 16 0.40 -12.25 -7.62
CA HIS A 16 -0.14 -13.22 -8.55
C HIS A 16 -0.95 -14.27 -7.76
N VAL A 17 -2.27 -14.07 -7.73
CA VAL A 17 -3.20 -14.87 -6.92
C VAL A 17 -3.00 -16.37 -7.12
N PRO A 18 -2.93 -16.92 -8.35
CA PRO A 18 -2.74 -18.36 -8.56
C PRO A 18 -1.41 -18.93 -7.99
N THR A 19 -0.37 -18.11 -7.84
CA THR A 19 0.90 -18.57 -7.26
C THR A 19 0.83 -18.64 -5.73
N PHE A 20 0.17 -17.67 -5.09
CA PHE A 20 0.21 -17.51 -3.65
C PHE A 20 -1.03 -18.00 -2.91
N LEU A 21 -2.15 -18.17 -3.61
CA LEU A 21 -3.34 -18.82 -3.06
C LEU A 21 -3.07 -20.33 -2.90
N HIS A 22 -3.40 -20.88 -1.74
CA HIS A 22 -3.23 -22.30 -1.48
C HIS A 22 -4.17 -23.15 -2.34
N GLN A 23 -3.75 -24.38 -2.70
CA GLN A 23 -4.56 -25.27 -3.53
C GLN A 23 -5.94 -25.56 -2.93
N SER A 24 -6.02 -25.84 -1.62
CA SER A 24 -7.31 -26.06 -0.94
C SER A 24 -8.27 -24.85 -1.07
N TRP A 25 -7.74 -23.62 -1.13
CA TRP A 25 -8.56 -22.43 -1.37
C TRP A 25 -9.02 -22.32 -2.83
N MET A 26 -8.17 -22.68 -3.79
CA MET A 26 -8.57 -22.75 -5.20
C MET A 26 -9.68 -23.79 -5.41
N ASP A 27 -9.52 -24.99 -4.83
CA ASP A 27 -10.53 -26.04 -4.92
C ASP A 27 -11.83 -25.65 -4.20
N PHE A 28 -11.72 -24.90 -3.10
CA PHE A 28 -12.86 -24.34 -2.38
C PHE A 28 -13.61 -23.30 -3.24
N PHE A 29 -12.92 -22.37 -3.87
CA PHE A 29 -13.55 -21.39 -4.76
C PHE A 29 -14.16 -22.06 -6.00
N ASP A 30 -13.53 -23.09 -6.56
CA ASP A 30 -14.09 -23.85 -7.68
C ASP A 30 -15.43 -24.51 -7.33
N ARG A 31 -15.57 -25.00 -6.09
CA ARG A 31 -16.81 -25.63 -5.59
C ARG A 31 -17.88 -24.62 -5.17
N GLU A 32 -17.50 -23.58 -4.43
CA GLU A 32 -18.45 -22.66 -3.78
C GLU A 32 -18.81 -21.46 -4.67
N LEU A 33 -17.90 -21.00 -5.53
CA LEU A 33 -18.06 -19.79 -6.35
C LEU A 33 -18.11 -20.07 -7.86
N GLY A 34 -17.70 -21.26 -8.30
CA GLY A 34 -17.59 -21.63 -9.71
C GLY A 34 -16.24 -21.25 -10.33
N SER A 35 -15.82 -21.97 -11.37
CA SER A 35 -14.46 -21.87 -11.93
C SER A 35 -14.09 -20.53 -12.57
N ASP A 36 -15.09 -19.68 -12.87
CA ASP A 36 -14.91 -18.36 -13.47
C ASP A 36 -14.37 -17.30 -12.49
N TRP A 37 -14.23 -17.62 -11.19
CA TRP A 37 -13.61 -16.72 -10.20
C TRP A 37 -12.24 -16.18 -10.62
N ARG A 38 -11.48 -16.95 -11.41
CA ARG A 38 -10.16 -16.56 -11.97
C ARG A 38 -10.25 -15.41 -12.98
N GLU A 39 -11.39 -15.27 -13.65
CA GLU A 39 -11.66 -14.15 -14.56
C GLU A 39 -12.24 -12.93 -13.82
N ARG A 40 -12.84 -13.17 -12.65
CA ARG A 40 -13.48 -12.16 -11.80
C ARG A 40 -12.57 -11.62 -10.70
N LEU A 41 -11.26 -11.83 -10.82
CA LEU A 41 -10.28 -11.36 -9.81
C LEU A 41 -10.35 -9.88 -9.50
N ARG A 42 -10.88 -9.02 -10.38
CA ARG A 42 -10.96 -7.55 -10.21
C ARG A 42 -12.34 -7.05 -9.81
N ASP A 43 -13.29 -7.94 -9.57
CA ASP A 43 -14.71 -7.63 -9.39
C ASP A 43 -15.10 -7.72 -7.91
N PRO A 44 -15.24 -6.59 -7.18
CA PRO A 44 -15.58 -6.61 -5.77
C PRO A 44 -16.98 -7.20 -5.48
N GLU A 45 -17.92 -7.03 -6.41
CA GLU A 45 -19.29 -7.54 -6.25
C GLU A 45 -19.30 -9.07 -6.33
N PHE A 46 -18.52 -9.65 -7.24
CA PHE A 46 -18.33 -11.09 -7.31
C PHE A 46 -17.79 -11.66 -5.98
N TRP A 47 -16.76 -11.03 -5.40
CA TRP A 47 -16.14 -11.53 -4.16
C TRP A 47 -17.06 -11.44 -2.94
N SER A 48 -18.07 -10.57 -2.96
CA SER A 48 -19.09 -10.48 -1.91
C SER A 48 -19.88 -11.78 -1.73
N ALA A 49 -19.81 -12.71 -2.70
CA ALA A 49 -20.37 -14.05 -2.57
C ALA A 49 -19.81 -14.86 -1.38
N LEU A 50 -18.59 -14.57 -0.89
CA LEU A 50 -18.02 -15.25 0.28
C LEU A 50 -18.82 -15.01 1.57
N GLU A 51 -19.60 -13.93 1.67
CA GLU A 51 -20.49 -13.68 2.82
C GLU A 51 -21.56 -14.79 2.95
N ARG A 52 -21.97 -15.40 1.83
CA ARG A 52 -23.03 -16.42 1.78
C ARG A 52 -22.52 -17.84 2.06
N VAL A 53 -21.21 -18.06 2.05
CA VAL A 53 -20.62 -19.37 2.31
C VAL A 53 -20.78 -19.69 3.81
N PRO A 54 -21.20 -20.90 4.21
CA PRO A 54 -21.23 -21.28 5.63
C PRO A 54 -19.87 -21.14 6.32
N ASP A 55 -19.86 -20.60 7.54
CA ASP A 55 -18.64 -20.29 8.29
C ASP A 55 -17.83 -21.55 8.62
N GLU A 56 -18.50 -22.66 8.92
CA GLU A 56 -17.87 -23.92 9.28
C GLU A 56 -17.09 -24.52 8.12
N ARG A 57 -17.60 -24.38 6.89
CA ARG A 57 -16.90 -24.85 5.67
C ARG A 57 -15.66 -24.03 5.36
N TYR A 58 -15.79 -22.70 5.49
CA TYR A 58 -14.67 -21.80 5.33
C TYR A 58 -13.59 -22.08 6.40
N TRP A 59 -14.01 -22.20 7.67
CA TRP A 59 -13.13 -22.50 8.78
C TRP A 59 -12.44 -23.85 8.64
N ALA A 60 -13.15 -24.90 8.24
CA ALA A 60 -12.57 -26.21 7.98
C ALA A 60 -11.47 -26.15 6.91
N THR A 61 -11.70 -25.41 5.81
CA THR A 61 -10.69 -25.18 4.77
C THR A 61 -9.49 -24.42 5.32
N ALA A 62 -9.72 -23.36 6.10
CA ALA A 62 -8.67 -22.58 6.74
C ALA A 62 -7.81 -23.44 7.68
N GLN A 63 -8.43 -24.33 8.46
CA GLN A 63 -7.76 -25.25 9.38
C GLN A 63 -7.00 -26.36 8.65
N GLU A 64 -7.50 -26.84 7.51
CA GLU A 64 -6.78 -27.79 6.65
C GLU A 64 -5.47 -27.19 6.12
N VAL A 65 -5.53 -25.96 5.60
CA VAL A 65 -4.34 -25.25 5.10
C VAL A 65 -3.32 -25.05 6.22
N LYS A 66 -3.80 -24.67 7.42
CA LYS A 66 -2.95 -24.52 8.60
C LYS A 66 -2.32 -25.84 9.04
N ALA A 67 -3.07 -26.95 9.07
CA ALA A 67 -2.55 -28.27 9.39
C ALA A 67 -1.40 -28.67 8.44
N ARG A 68 -1.56 -28.43 7.12
CA ARG A 68 -0.51 -28.66 6.12
C ARG A 68 0.73 -27.80 6.37
N MET A 69 0.55 -26.53 6.72
CA MET A 69 1.66 -25.63 7.10
C MET A 69 2.38 -26.15 8.34
N LEU A 70 1.66 -26.54 9.40
CA LEU A 70 2.26 -27.08 10.62
C LEU A 70 3.07 -28.36 10.34
N ALA A 71 2.53 -29.28 9.52
CA ALA A 71 3.25 -30.49 9.13
C ALA A 71 4.56 -30.17 8.40
N SER A 72 4.51 -29.23 7.45
CA SER A 72 5.70 -28.77 6.72
C SER A 72 6.74 -28.12 7.63
N VAL A 73 6.30 -27.28 8.59
CA VAL A 73 7.19 -26.62 9.56
C VAL A 73 7.85 -27.66 10.48
N ARG A 74 7.09 -28.65 10.98
CA ARG A 74 7.64 -29.72 11.82
C ARG A 74 8.72 -30.53 11.10
N GLU A 75 8.44 -30.95 9.86
CA GLU A 75 9.38 -31.72 9.06
C GLU A 75 10.69 -30.95 8.85
N ARG A 76 10.56 -29.64 8.63
CA ARG A 76 11.71 -28.75 8.46
C ARG A 76 12.53 -28.58 9.74
N LEU A 77 11.86 -28.38 10.88
CA LEU A 77 12.52 -28.32 12.19
C LEU A 77 13.19 -29.66 12.54
N GLN A 78 12.59 -30.78 12.17
CA GLN A 78 13.18 -32.09 12.36
C GLN A 78 14.51 -32.21 11.61
N ARG A 79 14.53 -31.91 10.31
CA ARG A 79 15.75 -31.93 9.50
C ARG A 79 16.83 -30.97 10.05
N GLU A 80 16.41 -29.80 10.53
CA GLU A 80 17.32 -28.81 11.13
C GLU A 80 17.95 -29.33 12.43
N TYR A 81 17.16 -29.92 13.32
CA TYR A 81 17.62 -30.41 14.62
C TYR A 81 18.49 -31.66 14.48
N GLU A 82 18.15 -32.56 13.56
CA GLU A 82 18.98 -33.72 13.19
C GLU A 82 20.36 -33.27 12.67
N ARG A 83 20.39 -32.30 11.75
CA ARG A 83 21.64 -31.71 11.23
C ARG A 83 22.50 -31.07 12.33
N LYS A 84 21.87 -30.49 13.37
CA LYS A 84 22.55 -29.86 14.51
C LYS A 84 22.94 -30.86 15.62
N GLY A 85 22.61 -32.15 15.46
CA GLY A 85 22.89 -33.18 16.47
C GLY A 85 22.10 -33.00 17.77
N LEU A 86 20.95 -32.33 17.73
CA LEU A 86 20.11 -32.09 18.90
C LEU A 86 19.23 -33.31 19.20
N SER A 87 18.92 -33.51 20.49
CA SER A 87 18.16 -34.69 20.94
C SER A 87 16.70 -34.67 20.45
N PRO A 88 16.08 -35.84 20.22
CA PRO A 88 14.65 -35.93 19.92
C PRO A 88 13.75 -35.32 21.00
N ALA A 89 14.20 -35.30 22.27
CA ALA A 89 13.47 -34.66 23.36
C ALA A 89 13.38 -33.14 23.20
N GLN A 90 14.47 -32.49 22.77
CA GLN A 90 14.48 -31.05 22.49
C GLN A 90 13.55 -30.70 21.32
N LEU A 91 13.55 -31.50 20.25
CA LEU A 91 12.63 -31.31 19.12
C LEU A 91 11.17 -31.43 19.56
N ARG A 92 10.81 -32.45 20.36
CA ARG A 92 9.45 -32.60 20.91
C ARG A 92 9.03 -31.41 21.75
N HIS A 93 9.95 -30.86 22.56
CA HIS A 93 9.66 -29.70 23.38
C HIS A 93 9.35 -28.46 22.55
N VAL A 94 10.16 -28.19 21.51
CA VAL A 94 9.98 -27.01 20.64
C VAL A 94 8.77 -27.16 19.72
N THR A 95 8.43 -28.36 19.29
CA THR A 95 7.31 -28.61 18.37
C THR A 95 6.00 -28.96 19.06
N ARG A 96 5.93 -28.86 20.39
CA ARG A 96 4.75 -29.31 21.19
C ARG A 96 3.44 -28.64 20.77
N LEU A 97 3.49 -27.35 20.44
CA LEU A 97 2.33 -26.57 20.03
C LEU A 97 2.10 -26.57 18.51
N LEU A 98 3.01 -27.16 17.73
CA LEU A 98 2.91 -27.28 16.29
C LEU A 98 2.27 -28.63 15.94
N ASP A 99 1.01 -28.87 16.29
CA ASP A 99 0.32 -30.15 16.08
C ASP A 99 -0.65 -30.07 14.88
N PRO A 100 -0.36 -30.76 13.75
CA PRO A 100 -1.22 -30.75 12.57
C PRO A 100 -2.60 -31.37 12.82
N GLN A 101 -2.73 -32.26 13.82
CA GLN A 101 -4.01 -32.87 14.19
C GLN A 101 -4.84 -31.94 15.07
N ARG A 102 -4.21 -30.92 15.68
CA ARG A 102 -4.86 -29.90 16.50
C ARG A 102 -4.43 -28.50 16.05
N PRO A 103 -4.81 -28.06 14.83
CA PRO A 103 -4.43 -26.77 14.28
C PRO A 103 -5.13 -25.58 14.98
N GLY A 104 -5.76 -25.78 16.14
CA GLY A 104 -6.51 -24.76 16.86
C GLY A 104 -5.65 -23.72 17.59
N VAL A 105 -4.33 -23.91 17.71
CA VAL A 105 -3.42 -22.97 18.39
C VAL A 105 -3.19 -21.72 17.56
N LEU A 106 -3.42 -20.52 18.10
CA LEU A 106 -3.19 -19.26 17.38
C LEU A 106 -1.72 -19.14 16.98
N THR A 107 -1.47 -19.02 15.69
CA THR A 107 -0.15 -18.97 15.08
C THR A 107 0.04 -17.61 14.41
N LEU A 108 0.96 -16.80 14.93
CA LEU A 108 1.33 -15.52 14.32
C LEU A 108 2.61 -15.72 13.50
N GLY A 109 2.62 -15.21 12.27
CA GLY A 109 3.75 -15.29 11.36
C GLY A 109 4.47 -13.96 11.21
N PHE A 110 5.80 -13.98 11.27
CA PHE A 110 6.65 -12.88 10.85
C PHE A 110 7.77 -13.42 9.97
N ALA A 111 7.76 -13.13 8.66
CA ALA A 111 8.85 -13.54 7.80
C ALA A 111 9.32 -12.50 6.79
N ARG A 112 10.51 -11.92 7.02
CA ARG A 112 11.11 -10.88 6.17
C ARG A 112 12.64 -10.98 6.19
N ARG A 113 13.33 -10.33 5.23
CA ARG A 113 14.77 -10.04 5.37
C ARG A 113 14.98 -9.22 6.64
N PHE A 114 15.92 -9.61 7.50
CA PHE A 114 16.24 -8.84 8.71
C PHE A 114 16.94 -7.55 8.30
N ALA A 115 16.26 -6.43 8.51
CA ALA A 115 16.76 -5.08 8.35
C ALA A 115 16.22 -4.28 9.55
N THR A 116 17.00 -3.31 10.03
CA THR A 116 16.69 -2.55 11.26
C THR A 116 15.31 -1.88 11.20
N TYR A 117 14.90 -1.34 10.04
CA TYR A 117 13.59 -0.68 9.87
C TYR A 117 12.36 -1.60 9.96
N LYS A 118 12.53 -2.92 9.89
CA LYS A 118 11.42 -3.90 9.95
C LYS A 118 11.07 -4.36 11.36
N ARG A 119 11.90 -3.99 12.34
CA ARG A 119 11.67 -4.14 13.79
C ARG A 119 11.11 -5.50 14.22
N ALA A 120 11.80 -6.58 13.82
CA ALA A 120 11.44 -7.95 14.18
C ALA A 120 11.42 -8.19 15.71
N THR A 121 12.19 -7.41 16.46
CA THR A 121 12.30 -7.49 17.93
C THR A 121 11.34 -6.53 18.66
N LEU A 122 10.46 -5.80 17.96
CA LEU A 122 9.59 -4.78 18.59
C LEU A 122 8.76 -5.35 19.74
N LEU A 123 8.19 -6.55 19.55
CA LEU A 123 7.39 -7.24 20.57
C LEU A 123 8.21 -7.67 21.80
N LEU A 124 9.53 -7.82 21.66
CA LEU A 124 10.40 -8.23 22.76
C LEU A 124 10.72 -7.08 23.72
N ARG A 125 10.38 -5.85 23.37
CA ARG A 125 10.61 -4.68 24.24
C ARG A 125 9.89 -4.84 25.58
N ASP A 126 8.66 -5.33 25.56
CA ASP A 126 7.93 -5.73 26.77
C ASP A 126 7.91 -7.26 26.91
N ARG A 127 9.07 -7.79 27.29
CA ARG A 127 9.30 -9.23 27.48
C ARG A 127 8.31 -9.84 28.47
N ALA A 128 8.02 -9.16 29.58
CA ALA A 128 7.15 -9.67 30.62
C ALA A 128 5.71 -9.82 30.13
N ARG A 129 5.20 -8.84 29.38
CA ARG A 129 3.87 -8.91 28.77
C ARG A 129 3.79 -9.97 27.68
N LEU A 130 4.78 -10.02 26.78
CA LEU A 130 4.83 -11.06 25.75
C LEU A 130 4.91 -12.47 26.37
N ALA A 131 5.69 -12.65 27.43
CA ALA A 131 5.78 -13.93 28.15
C ALA A 131 4.43 -14.35 28.72
N ARG A 132 3.65 -13.44 29.34
CA ARG A 132 2.29 -13.73 29.80
C ARG A 132 1.38 -14.16 28.65
N LEU A 133 1.44 -13.45 27.53
CA LEU A 133 0.63 -13.72 26.35
C LEU A 133 0.88 -15.13 25.80
N VAL A 134 2.14 -15.49 25.54
CA VAL A 134 2.46 -16.78 24.91
C VAL A 134 2.40 -17.98 25.87
N ASN A 135 2.39 -17.74 27.18
CA ASN A 135 2.28 -18.79 28.20
C ASN A 135 0.86 -19.00 28.74
N ASN A 136 -0.15 -18.32 28.21
CA ASN A 136 -1.52 -18.53 28.62
C ASN A 136 -1.98 -19.95 28.22
N PRO A 137 -2.35 -20.84 29.17
CA PRO A 137 -2.75 -22.20 28.87
C PRO A 137 -4.14 -22.30 28.22
N GLU A 138 -5.02 -21.31 28.45
CA GLU A 138 -6.37 -21.27 27.88
C GLU A 138 -6.36 -20.73 26.44
N ARG A 139 -5.40 -19.85 26.14
CA ARG A 139 -5.25 -19.20 24.83
C ARG A 139 -3.81 -19.30 24.33
N PRO A 140 -3.35 -20.51 23.95
CA PRO A 140 -1.94 -20.74 23.62
C PRO A 140 -1.53 -20.05 22.32
N VAL A 141 -0.41 -19.32 22.32
CA VAL A 141 0.08 -18.61 21.11
C VAL A 141 1.43 -19.15 20.67
N VAL A 142 1.60 -19.31 19.36
CA VAL A 142 2.88 -19.60 18.73
C VAL A 142 3.26 -18.47 17.77
N LEU A 143 4.49 -17.98 17.90
CA LEU A 143 5.13 -17.04 16.99
C LEU A 143 6.13 -17.78 16.09
N LEU A 144 5.90 -17.74 14.79
CA LEU A 144 6.84 -18.25 13.79
C LEU A 144 7.61 -17.10 13.17
N PHE A 145 8.91 -17.03 13.49
CA PHE A 145 9.85 -16.13 12.82
C PHE A 145 10.55 -16.86 11.68
N ALA A 146 10.68 -16.20 10.53
CA ALA A 146 11.57 -16.66 9.48
C ALA A 146 12.28 -15.48 8.81
N GLY A 147 13.47 -15.71 8.29
CA GLY A 147 14.17 -14.69 7.54
C GLY A 147 15.65 -14.98 7.35
N LYS A 148 16.28 -14.13 6.55
CA LYS A 148 17.73 -14.12 6.32
C LYS A 148 18.25 -12.74 6.69
N ALA A 149 19.33 -12.68 7.47
CA ALA A 149 20.12 -11.45 7.59
C ALA A 149 20.98 -11.31 6.32
N HIS A 150 21.21 -10.08 5.88
CA HIS A 150 22.12 -9.85 4.77
C HIS A 150 23.55 -10.19 5.22
N PRO A 151 24.36 -10.95 4.44
CA PRO A 151 25.70 -11.36 4.86
C PRO A 151 26.64 -10.20 5.23
N ALA A 152 26.45 -9.03 4.59
CA ALA A 152 27.21 -7.80 4.81
C ALA A 152 26.58 -6.82 5.83
N ASP A 153 25.43 -7.15 6.43
CA ASP A 153 24.78 -6.31 7.45
C ASP A 153 25.17 -6.78 8.85
N GLU A 154 26.35 -6.34 9.30
CA GLU A 154 26.87 -6.64 10.65
C GLU A 154 25.94 -6.12 11.76
N PRO A 155 25.36 -4.91 11.67
CA PRO A 155 24.35 -4.43 12.63
C PRO A 155 23.11 -5.32 12.72
N GLY A 156 22.67 -5.93 11.61
CA GLY A 156 21.52 -6.86 11.60
C GLY A 156 21.79 -8.22 12.24
N LYS A 157 23.06 -8.64 12.40
CA LYS A 157 23.42 -9.97 12.95
C LYS A 157 23.30 -10.04 14.47
N GLN A 158 23.60 -8.95 15.19
CA GLN A 158 23.58 -8.94 16.65
C GLN A 158 22.15 -9.05 17.23
N PRO A 159 21.15 -8.27 16.79
CA PRO A 159 19.75 -8.45 17.20
C PRO A 159 19.20 -9.82 16.85
N LEU A 160 19.64 -10.43 15.74
CA LEU A 160 19.24 -11.78 15.37
C LEU A 160 19.80 -12.85 16.33
N ARG A 161 21.05 -12.68 16.81
CA ARG A 161 21.64 -13.56 17.83
C ARG A 161 20.93 -13.41 19.17
N GLU A 162 20.66 -12.18 19.59
CA GLU A 162 19.93 -11.89 20.83
C GLU A 162 18.50 -12.45 20.77
N LEU A 163 17.80 -12.25 19.66
CA LEU A 163 16.49 -12.87 19.39
C LEU A 163 16.57 -14.39 19.51
N ARG A 164 17.54 -15.04 18.84
CA ARG A 164 17.72 -16.49 18.92
C ARG A 164 17.98 -16.98 20.35
N GLN A 165 18.81 -16.29 21.12
CA GLN A 165 19.06 -16.65 22.52
C GLN A 165 17.81 -16.50 23.37
N LEU A 166 17.07 -15.40 23.20
CA LEU A 166 15.84 -15.15 23.93
C LEU A 166 14.77 -16.21 23.62
N MET A 167 14.68 -16.66 22.37
CA MET A 167 13.76 -17.72 21.95
C MET A 167 14.06 -19.09 22.58
N LEU A 168 15.31 -19.33 23.01
CA LEU A 168 15.73 -20.55 23.70
C LEU A 168 15.56 -20.48 25.22
N SER A 169 15.17 -19.32 25.77
CA SER A 169 14.88 -19.18 27.20
C SER A 169 13.64 -19.98 27.61
N GLN A 170 13.56 -20.35 28.90
CA GLN A 170 12.49 -21.21 29.43
C GLN A 170 11.07 -20.65 29.19
N GLU A 171 10.93 -19.33 29.16
CA GLU A 171 9.61 -18.68 28.99
C GLU A 171 9.14 -18.67 27.52
N PHE A 172 10.05 -18.77 26.54
CA PHE A 172 9.72 -18.63 25.11
C PHE A 172 9.94 -19.90 24.29
N VAL A 173 10.72 -20.85 24.79
CA VAL A 173 11.01 -22.10 24.08
C VAL A 173 9.72 -22.83 23.68
N GLY A 174 9.62 -23.20 22.40
CA GLY A 174 8.44 -23.86 21.83
C GLY A 174 7.19 -22.98 21.67
N ARG A 175 7.27 -21.69 22.02
CA ARG A 175 6.23 -20.69 21.74
C ARG A 175 6.70 -19.67 20.72
N ILE A 176 7.96 -19.25 20.77
CA ILE A 176 8.58 -18.44 19.75
C ILE A 176 9.60 -19.33 19.03
N ILE A 177 9.40 -19.55 17.72
CA ILE A 177 10.15 -20.53 16.93
C ILE A 177 10.76 -19.84 15.71
N PHE A 178 12.07 -20.05 15.51
CA PHE A 178 12.81 -19.47 14.40
C PHE A 178 13.02 -20.53 13.33
N LEU A 179 12.61 -20.23 12.10
CA LEU A 179 12.76 -21.10 10.95
C LEU A 179 13.93 -20.56 10.09
N GLU A 180 15.01 -21.33 10.02
CA GLU A 180 16.20 -20.97 9.24
C GLU A 180 15.93 -20.96 7.73
N ASP A 181 16.88 -20.61 6.87
CA ASP A 181 16.80 -20.84 5.41
C ASP A 181 15.52 -20.35 4.70
N TYR A 182 14.97 -19.19 5.07
CA TYR A 182 13.74 -18.66 4.45
C TYR A 182 13.85 -18.57 2.91
N ASP A 183 12.98 -19.31 2.23
CA ASP A 183 12.88 -19.44 0.78
C ASP A 183 11.42 -19.28 0.33
N LEU A 184 11.17 -19.41 -0.97
CA LEU A 184 9.82 -19.24 -1.52
C LEU A 184 8.86 -20.35 -1.06
N GLN A 185 9.33 -21.57 -0.82
CA GLN A 185 8.50 -22.68 -0.37
C GLN A 185 7.99 -22.41 1.05
N LEU A 186 8.89 -22.05 1.97
CA LEU A 186 8.53 -21.66 3.33
C LEU A 186 7.66 -20.40 3.33
N ALA A 187 7.97 -19.41 2.48
CA ALA A 187 7.14 -18.22 2.36
C ALA A 187 5.70 -18.55 1.98
N ARG A 188 5.48 -19.41 0.97
CA ARG A 188 4.14 -19.85 0.55
C ARG A 188 3.41 -20.60 1.66
N SER A 189 4.13 -21.49 2.37
CA SER A 189 3.57 -22.21 3.51
C SER A 189 3.10 -21.26 4.62
N LEU A 190 3.96 -20.34 5.07
CA LEU A 190 3.64 -19.42 6.16
C LEU A 190 2.51 -18.45 5.79
N VAL A 191 2.59 -17.74 4.66
CA VAL A 191 1.54 -16.77 4.29
C VAL A 191 0.18 -17.43 4.09
N SER A 192 0.14 -18.71 3.72
CA SER A 192 -1.13 -19.43 3.56
C SER A 192 -1.71 -19.99 4.86
N GLY A 193 -0.85 -20.33 5.84
CA GLY A 193 -1.24 -21.18 6.97
C GLY A 193 -1.18 -20.54 8.36
N VAL A 194 -0.48 -19.42 8.57
CA VAL A 194 -0.57 -18.70 9.86
C VAL A 194 -1.94 -18.04 10.00
N ASP A 195 -2.37 -17.69 11.21
CA ASP A 195 -3.66 -17.02 11.42
C ASP A 195 -3.54 -15.51 11.27
N VAL A 196 -2.47 -14.94 11.84
CA VAL A 196 -2.14 -13.51 11.74
C VAL A 196 -0.78 -13.34 11.11
N TRP A 197 -0.69 -12.46 10.12
CA TRP A 197 0.56 -11.98 9.56
C TRP A 197 0.96 -10.65 10.21
N LEU A 198 2.10 -10.66 10.91
CA LEU A 198 2.64 -9.48 11.59
C LEU A 198 3.59 -8.70 10.69
N ASN A 199 3.47 -7.38 10.70
CA ASN A 199 4.42 -6.49 10.02
C ASN A 199 4.60 -5.17 10.79
N ASN A 200 5.85 -4.87 11.18
CA ASN A 200 6.14 -3.75 12.09
C ASN A 200 7.11 -2.72 11.46
N PRO A 201 6.88 -2.23 10.21
CA PRO A 201 7.79 -1.29 9.57
C PRO A 201 7.77 0.05 10.29
N ILE A 202 8.89 0.77 10.28
CA ILE A 202 8.90 2.20 10.63
C ILE A 202 8.20 2.96 9.51
N ALA A 203 7.08 3.63 9.78
CA ALA A 203 6.43 4.48 8.79
C ALA A 203 7.23 5.79 8.56
N PRO A 204 7.32 6.31 7.32
CA PRO A 204 6.82 5.77 6.04
C PRO A 204 7.93 5.07 5.22
N LEU A 205 8.70 4.16 5.82
CA LEU A 205 9.87 3.55 5.17
C LEU A 205 9.52 2.29 4.36
N GLU A 206 8.33 1.71 4.55
CA GLU A 206 7.83 0.63 3.71
C GLU A 206 7.09 1.19 2.50
N ALA A 207 7.71 1.12 1.32
CA ALA A 207 7.05 1.61 0.10
C ALA A 207 5.72 0.89 -0.22
N SER A 208 5.62 -0.42 0.08
CA SER A 208 4.37 -1.18 -0.11
C SER A 208 4.40 -2.46 0.73
N GLY A 209 5.16 -3.48 0.30
CA GLY A 209 5.26 -4.76 1.00
C GLY A 209 4.19 -5.77 0.58
N THR A 210 4.57 -6.84 -0.12
CA THR A 210 3.58 -7.78 -0.71
C THR A 210 3.27 -9.01 0.14
N SER A 211 3.97 -9.24 1.25
CA SER A 211 3.75 -10.43 2.08
C SER A 211 2.39 -10.44 2.77
N GLY A 212 1.94 -9.28 3.25
CA GLY A 212 0.63 -9.16 3.87
C GLY A 212 -0.51 -9.38 2.87
N ILE A 213 -0.34 -8.94 1.62
CA ILE A 213 -1.28 -9.22 0.53
C ILE A 213 -1.40 -10.74 0.32
N LYS A 214 -0.26 -11.45 0.25
CA LYS A 214 -0.24 -12.93 0.10
C LYS A 214 -0.95 -13.64 1.25
N ALA A 215 -0.85 -13.09 2.46
CA ALA A 215 -1.52 -13.62 3.63
C ALA A 215 -3.04 -13.40 3.55
N ALA A 216 -3.47 -12.17 3.24
CA ALA A 216 -4.87 -11.81 3.14
C ALA A 216 -5.64 -12.56 2.04
N ILE A 217 -5.03 -12.80 0.87
CA ILE A 217 -5.69 -13.62 -0.16
C ILE A 217 -5.91 -15.09 0.28
N ASN A 218 -5.20 -15.57 1.30
CA ASN A 218 -5.40 -16.87 1.93
C ASN A 218 -6.30 -16.78 3.18
N GLY A 219 -6.99 -15.65 3.38
CA GLY A 219 -7.86 -15.40 4.53
C GLY A 219 -7.11 -15.11 5.82
N ARG A 220 -5.80 -14.81 5.76
CA ARG A 220 -5.01 -14.59 6.97
C ARG A 220 -5.00 -13.12 7.30
N LEU A 221 -5.25 -12.81 8.57
CA LEU A 221 -5.47 -11.43 9.00
C LEU A 221 -4.14 -10.72 9.18
N ASN A 222 -4.08 -9.45 8.82
CA ASN A 222 -2.89 -8.64 9.07
C ASN A 222 -3.04 -7.88 10.38
N LEU A 223 -1.95 -7.83 11.15
CA LEU A 223 -1.77 -6.88 12.25
C LEU A 223 -0.47 -6.15 11.98
N SER A 224 -0.60 -4.88 11.57
CA SER A 224 0.53 -4.12 11.04
C SER A 224 0.41 -2.63 11.35
N ILE A 225 1.56 -1.96 11.46
CA ILE A 225 1.61 -0.50 11.37
C ILE A 225 1.01 -0.07 10.02
N LEU A 226 0.22 1.00 10.01
CA LEU A 226 -0.35 1.60 8.80
C LEU A 226 0.77 2.29 8.00
N ASP A 227 1.46 1.48 7.20
CA ASP A 227 2.50 1.88 6.26
C ASP A 227 2.44 1.00 5.00
N GLY A 228 2.98 1.50 3.90
CA GLY A 228 2.95 0.83 2.59
C GLY A 228 1.55 0.37 2.19
N TRP A 229 1.43 -0.88 1.73
CA TRP A 229 0.18 -1.43 1.21
C TRP A 229 -0.94 -1.48 2.26
N TRP A 230 -0.57 -1.57 3.54
CA TRP A 230 -1.55 -1.71 4.61
C TRP A 230 -2.23 -0.37 4.90
N ALA A 231 -1.54 0.76 4.70
CA ALA A 231 -2.19 2.08 4.72
C ALA A 231 -3.23 2.24 3.60
N GLU A 232 -3.08 1.51 2.50
CA GLU A 232 -4.00 1.55 1.35
C GLU A 232 -5.15 0.53 1.46
N GLY A 233 -4.90 -0.61 2.10
CA GLY A 233 -5.80 -1.77 2.12
C GLY A 233 -6.46 -2.06 3.46
N CYS A 234 -6.04 -1.43 4.56
CA CYS A 234 -6.65 -1.64 5.87
C CYS A 234 -8.05 -1.04 5.91
N MET A 235 -9.02 -1.87 6.28
CA MET A 235 -10.39 -1.49 6.60
C MET A 235 -10.64 -1.76 8.09
N GLN A 236 -11.79 -1.34 8.61
CA GLN A 236 -12.15 -1.58 10.01
C GLN A 236 -12.37 -3.06 10.34
N ASP A 237 -12.63 -3.90 9.32
CA ASP A 237 -13.16 -5.25 9.47
C ASP A 237 -12.35 -6.32 8.70
N ASN A 238 -11.14 -6.01 8.22
CA ASN A 238 -10.32 -6.93 7.41
C ASN A 238 -8.94 -7.24 8.01
N GLY A 239 -8.69 -6.78 9.24
CA GLY A 239 -7.43 -6.93 9.97
C GLY A 239 -7.32 -5.86 11.05
N TRP A 240 -6.09 -5.50 11.42
CA TRP A 240 -5.78 -4.48 12.41
C TRP A 240 -4.69 -3.54 11.91
N GLY A 241 -5.02 -2.25 11.84
CA GLY A 241 -4.10 -1.18 11.49
C GLY A 241 -3.66 -0.41 12.72
N ILE A 242 -2.36 -0.44 13.03
CA ILE A 242 -1.79 0.34 14.12
C ILE A 242 -1.35 1.70 13.58
N PRO A 243 -1.91 2.82 14.07
CA PRO A 243 -1.49 4.14 13.62
C PRO A 243 -0.03 4.39 14.00
N PRO A 244 0.80 4.94 13.08
CA PRO A 244 2.19 5.29 13.40
C PRO A 244 2.23 6.33 14.53
N ALA A 245 3.12 6.13 15.49
CA ALA A 245 3.26 7.08 16.59
C ALA A 245 3.91 8.38 16.09
N ASN A 246 3.22 9.51 16.27
CA ASN A 246 3.69 10.83 15.86
C ASN A 246 4.63 11.44 16.92
N VAL A 247 5.83 10.88 17.04
CA VAL A 247 6.87 11.36 17.96
C VAL A 247 8.24 11.38 17.28
N GLN A 248 9.09 12.33 17.68
CA GLN A 248 10.43 12.47 17.11
C GLN A 248 11.44 11.45 17.67
N ASP A 249 11.27 11.03 18.93
CA ASP A 249 12.16 10.07 19.59
C ASP A 249 11.86 8.62 19.13
N PRO A 250 12.82 7.93 18.48
CA PRO A 250 12.64 6.56 18.02
C PRO A 250 12.33 5.56 19.15
N GLU A 251 12.91 5.74 20.34
CA GLU A 251 12.69 4.83 21.46
C GLU A 251 11.27 4.98 22.01
N ARG A 252 10.78 6.21 22.15
CA ARG A 252 9.38 6.48 22.52
C ARG A 252 8.41 5.98 21.46
N ARG A 253 8.70 6.15 20.17
CA ARG A 253 7.88 5.61 19.06
C ARG A 253 7.74 4.10 19.20
N ASP A 254 8.88 3.40 19.32
CA ASP A 254 8.91 1.94 19.40
C ASP A 254 8.20 1.42 20.66
N ALA A 255 8.28 2.14 21.79
CA ALA A 255 7.54 1.80 23.00
C ALA A 255 6.02 1.91 22.81
N LEU A 256 5.53 3.03 22.28
CA LEU A 256 4.09 3.27 22.05
C LEU A 256 3.50 2.28 21.03
N GLU A 257 4.22 2.02 19.95
CA GLU A 257 3.76 1.08 18.92
C GLU A 257 3.80 -0.37 19.41
N ALA A 258 4.81 -0.77 20.19
CA ALA A 258 4.84 -2.10 20.82
C ALA A 258 3.68 -2.29 21.80
N GLU A 259 3.38 -1.26 22.60
CA GLU A 259 2.25 -1.25 23.54
C GLU A 259 0.91 -1.47 22.83
N LEU A 260 0.67 -0.72 21.75
CA LEU A 260 -0.55 -0.83 20.94
C LEU A 260 -0.68 -2.21 20.26
N ILE A 261 0.42 -2.75 19.72
CA ILE A 261 0.38 -4.09 19.10
C ILE A 261 0.06 -5.16 20.14
N LEU A 262 0.69 -5.11 21.32
CA LEU A 262 0.43 -6.08 22.39
C LEU A 262 -0.99 -5.94 22.95
N ALA A 263 -1.51 -4.71 23.12
CA ALA A 263 -2.89 -4.46 23.52
C ALA A 263 -3.87 -5.02 22.49
N THR A 264 -3.66 -4.77 21.21
CA THR A 264 -4.50 -5.31 20.13
C THR A 264 -4.50 -6.85 20.15
N LEU A 265 -3.34 -7.48 20.37
CA LEU A 265 -3.27 -8.94 20.50
C LEU A 265 -4.08 -9.47 21.68
N GLU A 266 -3.98 -8.83 22.85
CA GLU A 266 -4.62 -9.25 24.10
C GLU A 266 -6.14 -8.99 24.12
N GLU A 267 -6.56 -7.82 23.65
CA GLU A 267 -7.92 -7.31 23.82
C GLU A 267 -8.81 -7.62 22.61
N GLU A 268 -8.25 -7.81 21.42
CA GLU A 268 -9.02 -8.07 20.21
C GLU A 268 -8.70 -9.43 19.58
N VAL A 269 -7.43 -9.67 19.20
CA VAL A 269 -7.06 -10.85 18.40
C VAL A 269 -7.34 -12.15 19.17
N LEU A 270 -6.88 -12.24 20.43
CA LEU A 270 -7.03 -13.43 21.25
C LEU A 270 -8.50 -13.75 21.55
N PRO A 271 -9.33 -12.81 22.06
CA PRO A 271 -10.75 -13.06 22.24
C PRO A 271 -11.46 -13.47 20.96
N LEU A 272 -11.21 -12.77 19.85
CA LEU A 272 -11.85 -13.05 18.56
C LEU A 272 -11.49 -14.45 18.04
N TYR A 273 -10.23 -14.85 18.16
CA TYR A 273 -9.76 -16.14 17.67
C TYR A 273 -10.16 -17.31 18.58
N TYR A 274 -10.32 -17.13 19.90
CA TYR A 274 -10.61 -18.23 20.85
C TYR A 274 -12.07 -18.35 21.26
N THR A 275 -12.90 -17.35 21.01
CA THR A 275 -14.35 -17.47 21.19
C THR A 275 -14.91 -18.46 20.19
N ARG A 276 -15.68 -19.44 20.67
CA ARG A 276 -16.26 -20.52 19.86
C ARG A 276 -17.77 -20.46 20.01
N ASP A 277 -18.49 -20.66 18.91
CA ASP A 277 -19.93 -20.91 18.94
C ASP A 277 -20.23 -22.38 19.31
N GLU A 278 -21.51 -22.75 19.27
CA GLU A 278 -21.98 -24.11 19.56
C GLU A 278 -21.42 -25.17 18.58
N SER A 279 -21.03 -24.76 17.37
CA SER A 279 -20.42 -25.63 16.35
C SER A 279 -18.90 -25.79 16.53
N GLY A 280 -18.29 -25.04 17.46
CA GLY A 280 -16.84 -24.97 17.63
C GLY A 280 -16.14 -24.08 16.61
N CYS A 281 -16.86 -23.19 15.92
CA CYS A 281 -16.34 -22.25 14.95
C CYS A 281 -16.16 -20.85 15.59
N PRO A 282 -15.10 -20.09 15.28
CA PRO A 282 -14.99 -18.69 15.65
C PRO A 282 -15.67 -17.80 14.60
N GLU A 283 -17.00 -17.66 14.65
CA GLU A 283 -17.81 -16.91 13.68
C GLU A 283 -17.22 -15.52 13.36
N ALA A 284 -17.02 -14.67 14.37
CA ALA A 284 -16.52 -13.31 14.16
C ALA A 284 -15.09 -13.27 13.57
N TRP A 285 -14.25 -14.28 13.83
CA TRP A 285 -12.96 -14.43 13.17
C TRP A 285 -13.11 -14.81 11.70
N VAL A 286 -14.00 -15.76 11.40
CA VAL A 286 -14.29 -16.21 10.03
C VAL A 286 -14.84 -15.06 9.20
N GLN A 287 -15.76 -14.27 9.74
CA GLN A 287 -16.27 -13.07 9.06
C GLN A 287 -15.14 -12.10 8.72
N ARG A 288 -14.28 -11.75 9.69
CA ARG A 288 -13.12 -10.87 9.45
C ARG A 288 -12.15 -11.46 8.40
N SER A 289 -11.96 -12.78 8.43
CA SER A 289 -11.12 -13.52 7.48
C SER A 289 -11.68 -13.49 6.05
N LYS A 290 -12.99 -13.69 5.88
CA LYS A 290 -13.69 -13.53 4.60
C LYS A 290 -13.58 -12.08 4.11
N ARG A 291 -13.81 -11.09 4.97
CA ARG A 291 -13.65 -9.66 4.64
C ARG A 291 -12.23 -9.35 4.14
N ALA A 292 -11.20 -9.96 4.71
CA ALA A 292 -9.83 -9.86 4.19
C ALA A 292 -9.70 -10.36 2.75
N MET A 293 -10.26 -11.53 2.41
CA MET A 293 -10.25 -12.01 1.02
C MET A 293 -11.05 -11.08 0.10
N MET A 294 -12.26 -10.69 0.50
CA MET A 294 -13.17 -9.91 -0.34
C MET A 294 -12.67 -8.49 -0.63
N THR A 295 -11.96 -7.88 0.32
CA THR A 295 -11.40 -6.54 0.13
C THR A 295 -10.05 -6.60 -0.59
N VAL A 296 -9.22 -7.63 -0.32
CA VAL A 296 -7.84 -7.66 -0.83
C VAL A 296 -7.70 -8.30 -2.21
N ILE A 297 -8.42 -9.40 -2.51
CA ILE A 297 -8.30 -10.06 -3.82
C ILE A 297 -8.61 -9.11 -5.00
N PRO A 298 -9.74 -8.36 -5.01
CA PRO A 298 -10.04 -7.42 -6.09
C PRO A 298 -9.07 -6.24 -6.21
N ALA A 299 -8.59 -5.74 -5.08
CA ALA A 299 -7.73 -4.56 -5.03
C ALA A 299 -6.25 -4.87 -5.32
N PHE A 300 -5.70 -5.97 -4.82
CA PHE A 300 -4.25 -6.20 -4.76
C PHE A 300 -3.78 -7.43 -5.55
N ASN A 301 -4.36 -7.65 -6.73
CA ASN A 301 -3.93 -8.72 -7.66
C ASN A 301 -3.10 -8.18 -8.85
N MET A 302 -2.22 -9.01 -9.40
CA MET A 302 -1.37 -8.62 -10.54
C MET A 302 -2.15 -8.34 -11.85
N ARG A 303 -3.37 -8.86 -12.02
CA ARG A 303 -4.20 -8.54 -13.19
C ARG A 303 -4.63 -7.09 -13.18
N ARG A 304 -4.99 -6.54 -12.01
CA ARG A 304 -5.24 -5.11 -11.80
C ARG A 304 -3.99 -4.29 -12.09
N VAL A 305 -2.86 -4.64 -11.46
CA VAL A 305 -1.57 -3.94 -11.62
C VAL A 305 -1.16 -3.84 -13.10
N LEU A 306 -1.18 -4.97 -13.82
CA LEU A 306 -0.84 -4.98 -15.25
C LEU A 306 -1.80 -4.14 -16.08
N PHE A 307 -3.09 -4.09 -15.73
CA PHE A 307 -4.06 -3.26 -16.42
C PHE A 307 -3.78 -1.77 -16.20
N ASP A 308 -3.45 -1.36 -14.97
CA ASP A 308 -3.09 0.01 -14.62
C ASP A 308 -1.81 0.45 -15.36
N TYR A 309 -0.77 -0.38 -15.38
CA TYR A 309 0.45 -0.12 -16.15
C TYR A 309 0.17 -0.05 -17.65
N THR A 310 -0.64 -0.98 -18.18
CA THR A 310 -0.94 -1.04 -19.61
C THR A 310 -1.67 0.20 -20.06
N ARG A 311 -2.71 0.60 -19.33
CA ARG A 311 -3.54 1.77 -19.67
C ARG A 311 -2.85 3.09 -19.38
N GLY A 312 -2.15 3.19 -18.24
CA GLY A 312 -1.54 4.44 -17.76
C GLY A 312 -0.19 4.76 -18.38
N LEU A 313 0.59 3.74 -18.76
CA LEU A 313 1.97 3.90 -19.24
C LEU A 313 2.19 3.30 -20.62
N TYR A 314 1.96 1.99 -20.82
CA TYR A 314 2.39 1.32 -22.05
C TYR A 314 1.59 1.75 -23.28
N GLN A 315 0.27 1.88 -23.18
CA GLN A 315 -0.58 2.35 -24.29
C GLN A 315 -0.27 3.81 -24.67
N PRO A 316 -0.20 4.78 -23.74
CA PRO A 316 0.24 6.15 -24.04
C PRO A 316 1.62 6.20 -24.66
N ALA A 317 2.60 5.44 -24.13
CA ALA A 317 3.95 5.40 -24.68
C ALA A 317 3.98 4.86 -26.12
N ALA A 318 3.24 3.79 -26.42
CA ALA A 318 3.12 3.24 -27.77
C ALA A 318 2.44 4.21 -28.75
N ALA A 319 1.38 4.89 -28.32
CA ALA A 319 0.71 5.92 -29.12
C ALA A 319 1.66 7.09 -29.42
N GLN A 320 2.37 7.57 -28.39
CA GLN A 320 3.33 8.65 -28.51
C GLN A 320 4.52 8.29 -29.41
N HIS A 321 5.04 7.07 -29.30
CA HIS A 321 6.08 6.57 -30.19
C HIS A 321 5.66 6.65 -31.67
N ARG A 322 4.45 6.17 -32.01
CA ARG A 322 3.93 6.25 -33.38
C ARG A 322 3.82 7.70 -33.86
N ARG A 323 3.34 8.60 -33.00
CA ARG A 323 3.21 10.02 -33.34
C ARG A 323 4.55 10.70 -33.59
N LEU A 324 5.57 10.40 -32.78
CA LEU A 324 6.89 11.02 -32.90
C LEU A 324 7.74 10.44 -34.03
N THR A 325 7.53 9.18 -34.42
CA THR A 325 8.28 8.50 -35.48
C THR A 325 7.65 8.65 -36.87
N ALA A 326 6.40 9.11 -36.95
CA ALA A 326 5.73 9.43 -38.20
C ALA A 326 6.58 10.38 -39.07
N GLU A 327 6.42 10.25 -40.40
CA GLU A 327 7.08 11.11 -41.40
C GLU A 327 8.60 11.21 -41.20
N GLY A 328 9.23 10.07 -40.91
CA GLY A 328 10.68 10.01 -40.68
C GLY A 328 11.12 10.86 -39.50
N PHE A 329 10.42 10.76 -38.37
CA PHE A 329 10.73 11.47 -37.11
C PHE A 329 10.52 12.99 -37.15
N ALA A 330 9.62 13.51 -37.99
CA ALA A 330 9.35 14.94 -38.08
C ALA A 330 8.88 15.53 -36.74
N GLY A 331 7.87 14.91 -36.10
CA GLY A 331 7.37 15.35 -34.80
C GLY A 331 8.42 15.32 -33.69
N ALA A 332 9.33 14.33 -33.71
CA ALA A 332 10.44 14.27 -32.75
C ALA A 332 11.41 15.46 -32.89
N ARG A 333 11.77 15.83 -34.13
CA ARG A 333 12.62 17.01 -34.40
C ARG A 333 11.94 18.30 -33.97
N THR A 334 10.69 18.50 -34.38
CA THR A 334 9.90 19.70 -33.99
C THR A 334 9.80 19.84 -32.47
N LEU A 335 9.51 18.75 -31.76
CA LEU A 335 9.42 18.77 -30.30
C LEU A 335 10.78 19.04 -29.65
N ALA A 336 11.88 18.51 -30.18
CA ALA A 336 13.23 18.74 -29.67
C ALA A 336 13.67 20.20 -29.82
N ASP A 337 13.43 20.79 -31.00
CA ASP A 337 13.71 22.20 -31.28
C ASP A 337 12.88 23.11 -30.36
N TRP A 338 11.58 22.80 -30.25
CA TRP A 338 10.69 23.52 -29.34
C TRP A 338 11.17 23.45 -27.88
N LYS A 339 11.51 22.25 -27.37
CA LYS A 339 12.02 22.07 -26.00
C LYS A 339 13.30 22.89 -25.76
N THR A 340 14.16 22.99 -26.77
CA THR A 340 15.40 23.78 -26.69
C THR A 340 15.10 25.27 -26.55
N ARG A 341 14.24 25.82 -27.43
CA ARG A 341 13.82 27.23 -27.37
C ARG A 341 13.17 27.57 -26.03
N VAL A 342 12.25 26.73 -25.56
CA VAL A 342 11.56 26.94 -24.29
C VAL A 342 12.54 26.97 -23.13
N ARG A 343 13.48 26.01 -23.03
CA ARG A 343 14.45 25.98 -21.94
C ARG A 343 15.35 27.22 -21.91
N GLN A 344 15.71 27.76 -23.07
CA GLN A 344 16.51 28.98 -23.17
C GLN A 344 15.71 30.23 -22.76
N ALA A 345 14.43 30.30 -23.15
CA ALA A 345 13.59 31.46 -22.88
C ALA A 345 13.04 31.49 -21.43
N TRP A 346 12.79 30.32 -20.83
CA TRP A 346 12.05 30.17 -19.56
C TRP A 346 12.60 30.97 -18.37
N PRO A 347 13.93 31.10 -18.15
CA PRO A 347 14.45 31.87 -17.03
C PRO A 347 13.90 33.31 -16.99
N LYS A 348 13.69 33.93 -18.15
CA LYS A 348 13.19 35.30 -18.28
C LYS A 348 11.67 35.41 -18.45
N VAL A 349 10.93 34.30 -18.45
CA VAL A 349 9.46 34.34 -18.49
C VAL A 349 8.93 34.95 -17.18
N SER A 350 7.99 35.88 -17.22
CA SER A 350 7.42 36.50 -16.01
C SER A 350 5.90 36.43 -16.02
N LEU A 351 5.28 36.54 -14.84
CA LEU A 351 3.84 36.54 -14.66
C LEU A 351 3.45 37.64 -13.65
N ARG A 352 2.49 38.49 -13.99
CA ARG A 352 1.98 39.57 -13.13
C ARG A 352 0.46 39.66 -13.23
N LEU A 353 -0.21 39.76 -12.08
CA LEU A 353 -1.66 39.91 -12.01
C LEU A 353 -2.02 41.37 -12.37
N LEU A 354 -3.03 41.56 -13.21
CA LEU A 354 -3.54 42.88 -13.60
C LEU A 354 -4.87 43.24 -12.94
N THR A 355 -5.55 42.26 -12.35
CA THR A 355 -6.85 42.43 -11.68
C THR A 355 -6.69 42.18 -10.20
N ASP A 356 -7.33 42.99 -9.35
CA ASP A 356 -7.38 42.69 -7.92
C ASP A 356 -8.14 41.38 -7.68
N ALA A 357 -7.54 40.46 -6.94
CA ALA A 357 -8.20 39.20 -6.59
C ALA A 357 -9.39 39.48 -5.67
N THR A 358 -10.60 39.17 -6.13
CA THR A 358 -11.82 39.31 -5.32
C THR A 358 -11.75 38.34 -4.14
N ARG A 359 -11.82 38.86 -2.90
CA ARG A 359 -11.76 38.03 -1.68
C ARG A 359 -13.01 37.17 -1.50
N ASP A 360 -14.17 37.72 -1.86
CA ASP A 360 -15.47 37.07 -1.77
C ASP A 360 -16.16 37.14 -3.13
N LEU A 361 -16.45 35.99 -3.73
CA LEU A 361 -17.17 35.91 -5.00
C LEU A 361 -18.60 35.39 -4.74
N PRO A 362 -19.64 36.22 -4.88
CA PRO A 362 -21.02 35.81 -4.66
C PRO A 362 -21.45 34.66 -5.57
N ARG A 363 -22.36 33.81 -5.08
CA ARG A 363 -22.91 32.71 -5.86
C ARG A 363 -23.63 33.24 -7.10
N GLY A 364 -23.26 32.73 -8.27
CA GLY A 364 -23.82 33.14 -9.56
C GLY A 364 -23.04 34.27 -10.24
N GLU A 365 -22.06 34.88 -9.56
CA GLU A 365 -21.12 35.78 -10.20
C GLU A 365 -19.96 35.03 -10.85
N ARG A 366 -19.38 35.65 -11.89
CA ARG A 366 -18.32 35.06 -12.70
C ARG A 366 -16.95 35.56 -12.23
N LEU A 367 -16.00 34.65 -12.12
CA LEU A 367 -14.62 34.99 -11.81
C LEU A 367 -13.95 35.54 -13.07
N ARG A 368 -13.54 36.80 -13.01
CA ARG A 368 -12.81 37.49 -14.07
C ARG A 368 -11.41 37.86 -13.60
N LEU A 369 -10.40 37.31 -14.26
CA LEU A 369 -8.99 37.59 -13.95
C LEU A 369 -8.22 37.93 -15.21
N ARG A 370 -7.28 38.87 -15.10
CA ARG A 370 -6.34 39.22 -16.16
C ARG A 370 -4.91 39.15 -15.65
N VAL A 371 -4.03 38.61 -16.46
CA VAL A 371 -2.63 38.34 -16.12
C VAL A 371 -1.75 38.76 -17.29
N ALA A 372 -0.73 39.57 -17.03
CA ALA A 372 0.34 39.86 -17.98
C ALA A 372 1.44 38.81 -17.87
N ALA A 373 1.87 38.26 -19.01
CA ALA A 373 2.97 37.31 -19.09
C ALA A 373 4.06 37.79 -20.04
N GLY A 374 5.25 38.05 -19.52
CA GLY A 374 6.44 38.30 -20.34
C GLY A 374 6.95 36.98 -20.89
N LEU A 375 6.83 36.73 -22.20
CA LEU A 375 7.12 35.42 -22.80
C LEU A 375 8.55 35.26 -23.32
N ASN A 376 9.34 36.35 -23.37
CA ASN A 376 10.75 36.34 -23.77
C ASN A 376 11.02 35.57 -25.08
N GLY A 377 10.29 35.93 -26.15
CA GLY A 377 10.43 35.32 -27.47
C GLY A 377 9.64 34.02 -27.66
N LEU A 378 8.96 33.52 -26.62
CA LEU A 378 7.93 32.48 -26.79
C LEU A 378 6.61 33.11 -27.25
N THR A 379 5.79 32.29 -27.91
CA THR A 379 4.46 32.67 -28.34
C THR A 379 3.40 32.22 -27.33
N PRO A 380 2.17 32.76 -27.35
CA PRO A 380 1.09 32.29 -26.50
C PRO A 380 0.75 30.79 -26.70
N ALA A 381 1.06 30.23 -27.87
CA ALA A 381 0.84 28.82 -28.16
C ALA A 381 1.80 27.91 -27.38
N ASP A 382 3.01 28.40 -27.06
CA ASP A 382 4.08 27.67 -26.37
C ASP A 382 3.85 27.53 -24.86
N VAL A 383 2.83 28.18 -24.31
CA VAL A 383 2.54 28.21 -22.87
C VAL A 383 1.08 27.95 -22.56
N ARG A 384 0.81 27.59 -21.30
CA ARG A 384 -0.53 27.57 -20.72
C ARG A 384 -0.51 28.38 -19.45
N VAL A 385 -1.51 29.24 -19.29
CA VAL A 385 -1.77 29.99 -18.08
C VAL A 385 -3.05 29.43 -17.47
N GLU A 386 -2.99 29.04 -16.21
CA GLU A 386 -4.10 28.39 -15.51
C GLU A 386 -4.33 29.01 -14.15
N PHE A 387 -5.60 29.15 -13.82
CA PHE A 387 -6.08 29.39 -12.48
C PHE A 387 -6.27 28.05 -11.77
N VAL A 388 -5.78 27.96 -10.54
CA VAL A 388 -5.87 26.78 -9.69
C VAL A 388 -6.45 27.20 -8.35
N ALA A 389 -7.60 26.65 -7.99
CA ALA A 389 -8.24 26.83 -6.69
C ALA A 389 -8.30 25.50 -5.95
N ARG A 390 -7.88 25.50 -4.67
CA ARG A 390 -7.83 24.33 -3.81
C ARG A 390 -8.62 24.58 -2.54
N ARG A 391 -9.59 23.72 -2.24
CA ARG A 391 -10.42 23.85 -1.04
C ARG A 391 -9.56 23.74 0.22
N LEU A 392 -9.81 24.60 1.21
CA LEU A 392 -9.04 24.68 2.46
C LEU A 392 -9.57 23.78 3.57
N LEU A 393 -10.87 23.53 3.60
CA LEU A 393 -11.51 22.67 4.61
C LEU A 393 -11.76 21.28 4.01
N PRO A 394 -11.27 20.20 4.64
CA PRO A 394 -11.52 18.86 4.15
C PRO A 394 -12.97 18.44 4.45
N GLU A 395 -13.63 17.82 3.47
CA GLU A 395 -14.61 16.77 3.80
C GLU A 395 -13.84 15.58 4.38
N ALA A 396 -14.46 14.84 5.29
CA ALA A 396 -13.85 13.59 5.75
C ALA A 396 -13.61 12.69 4.52
N GLU A 397 -12.34 12.44 4.19
CA GLU A 397 -11.96 11.52 3.11
C GLU A 397 -12.27 10.09 3.60
N LEU A 398 -13.54 9.70 3.47
CA LEU A 398 -14.04 8.38 3.85
C LEU A 398 -13.73 7.33 2.76
N THR A 399 -13.36 7.78 1.56
CA THR A 399 -12.98 6.90 0.46
C THR A 399 -11.55 6.38 0.63
N PRO A 400 -11.30 5.08 0.43
CA PRO A 400 -9.95 4.53 0.39
C PRO A 400 -9.08 5.27 -0.64
N PRO A 401 -7.76 5.41 -0.39
CA PRO A 401 -6.89 6.05 -1.35
C PRO A 401 -6.88 5.27 -2.67
N PRO A 402 -6.81 5.98 -3.81
CA PRO A 402 -6.78 5.32 -5.11
C PRO A 402 -5.49 4.49 -5.28
N LEU A 403 -5.62 3.29 -5.85
CA LEU A 403 -4.50 2.34 -6.01
C LEU A 403 -3.64 2.57 -7.26
N SER A 404 -3.95 3.62 -8.02
CA SER A 404 -3.13 4.11 -9.11
C SER A 404 -3.40 5.59 -9.33
N SER A 405 -2.36 6.35 -9.70
CA SER A 405 -2.51 7.74 -10.17
C SER A 405 -3.16 7.84 -11.54
N TYR A 406 -3.23 6.74 -12.29
CA TYR A 406 -3.80 6.73 -13.62
C TYR A 406 -5.31 6.61 -13.53
N ASN A 407 -5.99 7.38 -14.38
CA ASN A 407 -7.42 7.20 -14.60
C ASN A 407 -8.31 7.53 -13.38
N GLN A 408 -7.80 8.39 -12.49
CA GLN A 408 -8.55 8.93 -11.36
C GLN A 408 -9.62 9.93 -11.83
N PRO A 409 -10.78 9.97 -11.16
CA PRO A 409 -11.71 11.08 -11.34
C PRO A 409 -11.04 12.41 -10.95
N PRO A 410 -11.58 13.55 -11.41
CA PRO A 410 -11.14 14.86 -10.94
C PRO A 410 -11.13 14.88 -9.40
N ARG A 411 -10.05 15.38 -8.80
CA ARG A 411 -9.97 15.52 -7.34
C ARG A 411 -11.03 16.51 -6.87
N GLU A 412 -11.88 16.07 -5.95
CA GLU A 412 -12.82 16.98 -5.28
C GLU A 412 -12.07 18.12 -4.60
N GLY A 413 -12.65 19.32 -4.65
CA GLY A 413 -12.02 20.52 -4.10
C GLY A 413 -10.82 21.06 -4.90
N LEU A 414 -10.47 20.50 -6.06
CA LEU A 414 -9.52 21.08 -7.00
C LEU A 414 -10.26 21.65 -8.22
N TRP A 415 -10.27 22.97 -8.35
CA TRP A 415 -10.79 23.67 -9.52
C TRP A 415 -9.66 24.23 -10.37
N GLN A 416 -9.65 23.86 -11.65
CA GLN A 416 -8.71 24.38 -12.64
C GLN A 416 -9.46 25.05 -13.78
N ALA A 417 -8.97 26.21 -14.23
CA ALA A 417 -9.51 26.93 -15.36
C ALA A 417 -8.40 27.57 -16.19
N ARG A 418 -8.53 27.54 -17.52
CA ARG A 418 -7.49 28.01 -18.44
C ARG A 418 -7.77 29.45 -18.88
N PHE A 419 -6.74 30.28 -18.85
CA PHE A 419 -6.80 31.61 -19.46
C PHE A 419 -6.64 31.55 -20.98
N SER A 420 -7.27 32.49 -21.67
CA SER A 420 -7.13 32.71 -23.11
C SER A 420 -6.19 33.89 -23.36
N ALA A 421 -5.29 33.78 -24.34
CA ALA A 421 -4.48 34.90 -24.79
C ALA A 421 -5.40 35.93 -25.48
N THR A 422 -5.24 37.21 -25.16
CA THR A 422 -5.96 38.31 -25.82
C THR A 422 -5.09 38.95 -26.90
N GLU A 423 -5.61 39.91 -27.66
CA GLU A 423 -4.78 40.70 -28.60
C GLU A 423 -4.03 41.86 -27.91
N GLU A 424 -4.20 42.00 -26.60
CA GLU A 424 -3.68 43.13 -25.83
C GLU A 424 -2.27 42.84 -25.29
N GLN A 425 -1.45 43.90 -25.25
CA GLN A 425 -0.16 43.91 -24.58
C GLN A 425 -0.17 44.95 -23.46
N ASP A 426 0.52 44.65 -22.37
CA ASP A 426 0.75 45.63 -21.30
C ASP A 426 1.88 46.61 -21.71
N THR A 427 2.05 47.66 -20.92
CA THR A 427 3.01 48.76 -21.10
C THR A 427 4.48 48.34 -21.28
N ASP A 428 4.86 47.16 -20.80
CA ASP A 428 6.19 46.56 -20.94
C ASP A 428 6.30 45.55 -22.12
N GLY A 429 5.26 45.43 -22.94
CA GLY A 429 5.17 44.48 -24.03
C GLY A 429 4.79 43.06 -23.60
N ALA A 430 4.42 42.85 -22.33
CA ALA A 430 3.93 41.55 -21.85
C ALA A 430 2.56 41.22 -22.47
N MET A 431 2.37 39.94 -22.82
CA MET A 431 1.13 39.46 -23.41
C MET A 431 0.05 39.33 -22.35
N VAL A 432 -1.17 39.79 -22.63
CA VAL A 432 -2.28 39.68 -21.68
C VAL A 432 -3.07 38.38 -21.89
N PHE A 433 -3.34 37.70 -20.78
CA PHE A 433 -4.18 36.52 -20.68
C PHE A 433 -5.41 36.84 -19.84
N ALA A 434 -6.59 36.43 -20.29
CA ALA A 434 -7.86 36.68 -19.61
C ALA A 434 -8.59 35.37 -19.28
N LEU A 435 -9.25 35.35 -18.12
CA LEU A 435 -10.11 34.29 -17.65
C LEU A 435 -11.47 34.88 -17.34
N ASP A 436 -12.53 34.25 -17.84
CA ASP A 436 -13.92 34.55 -17.48
C ASP A 436 -14.67 33.22 -17.33
N VAL A 437 -14.91 32.79 -16.08
CA VAL A 437 -15.47 31.47 -15.77
C VAL A 437 -16.43 31.51 -14.59
N GLU A 438 -17.40 30.61 -14.60
CA GLU A 438 -18.30 30.39 -13.47
C GLU A 438 -17.63 29.47 -12.43
N PRO A 439 -17.67 29.84 -11.13
CA PRO A 439 -17.23 28.96 -10.06
C PRO A 439 -18.01 27.65 -10.06
N LYS A 440 -17.29 26.52 -9.97
CA LYS A 440 -17.91 25.19 -9.98
C LYS A 440 -18.50 24.80 -8.62
N GLU A 441 -17.94 25.34 -7.54
CA GLU A 441 -18.24 24.95 -6.17
C GLU A 441 -18.20 26.16 -5.25
N CYS A 442 -18.99 26.12 -4.18
CA CYS A 442 -18.92 27.09 -3.09
C CYS A 442 -18.01 26.56 -1.97
N GLY A 443 -17.29 27.45 -1.30
CA GLY A 443 -16.42 27.10 -0.18
C GLY A 443 -15.23 28.03 -0.05
N GLN A 444 -14.36 27.75 0.93
CA GLN A 444 -13.10 28.46 1.08
C GLN A 444 -12.02 27.80 0.22
N PHE A 445 -11.43 28.57 -0.70
CA PHE A 445 -10.39 28.10 -1.59
C PHE A 445 -9.12 28.95 -1.43
N ARG A 446 -7.96 28.29 -1.49
CA ARG A 446 -6.69 28.93 -1.82
C ARG A 446 -6.56 28.96 -3.33
N THR A 447 -6.39 30.16 -3.89
CA THR A 447 -6.36 30.39 -5.34
C THR A 447 -4.99 30.89 -5.77
N GLU A 448 -4.49 30.36 -6.87
CA GLU A 448 -3.17 30.71 -7.42
C GLU A 448 -3.25 30.68 -8.95
N VAL A 449 -2.35 31.40 -9.61
CA VAL A 449 -2.19 31.33 -11.06
C VAL A 449 -0.85 30.69 -11.37
N ARG A 450 -0.82 29.80 -12.36
CA ARG A 450 0.42 29.21 -12.87
C ARG A 450 0.58 29.43 -14.36
N ILE A 451 1.84 29.48 -14.78
CA ILE A 451 2.25 29.39 -16.18
C ILE A 451 3.25 28.24 -16.35
N TYR A 452 3.07 27.44 -17.38
CA TYR A 452 3.96 26.33 -17.74
C TYR A 452 4.05 26.17 -19.28
N PRO A 453 5.15 25.61 -19.81
CA PRO A 453 5.28 25.39 -21.25
C PRO A 453 4.35 24.29 -21.72
N TRP A 454 3.84 24.42 -22.94
CA TRP A 454 2.95 23.44 -23.54
C TRP A 454 3.24 23.26 -25.02
N HIS A 455 3.24 22.01 -25.44
CA HIS A 455 3.27 21.61 -26.83
C HIS A 455 2.35 20.40 -27.01
N GLU A 456 1.65 20.33 -28.13
CA GLU A 456 0.71 19.24 -28.40
C GLU A 456 1.37 17.85 -28.42
N LEU A 457 2.66 17.79 -28.75
CA LEU A 457 3.49 16.58 -28.78
C LEU A 457 4.11 16.21 -27.43
N LEU A 458 3.80 16.89 -26.33
CA LEU A 458 4.29 16.45 -25.01
C LEU A 458 3.60 15.14 -24.58
N SER A 459 4.36 14.27 -23.92
CA SER A 459 3.82 13.02 -23.37
C SER A 459 3.06 13.26 -22.06
N HIS A 460 3.41 14.35 -21.36
CA HIS A 460 2.74 14.84 -20.17
C HIS A 460 2.76 16.38 -20.15
N PRO A 461 1.69 17.08 -19.71
CA PRO A 461 1.66 18.55 -19.69
C PRO A 461 2.84 19.20 -18.95
N TYR A 462 3.36 18.53 -17.91
CA TYR A 462 4.46 19.02 -17.07
C TYR A 462 5.81 18.35 -17.32
N GLU A 463 5.99 17.65 -18.44
CA GLU A 463 7.21 16.86 -18.74
C GLU A 463 8.51 17.68 -18.66
N LEU A 464 8.47 19.00 -18.88
CA LEU A 464 9.67 19.85 -18.82
C LEU A 464 10.12 20.20 -17.40
N GLY A 465 9.30 19.99 -16.36
CA GLY A 465 9.64 20.42 -15.00
C GLY A 465 9.60 21.94 -14.77
N LEU A 466 9.16 22.70 -15.78
CA LEU A 466 9.18 24.17 -15.78
C LEU A 466 7.80 24.72 -15.44
N MET A 467 7.70 25.49 -14.35
CA MET A 467 6.45 26.08 -13.90
C MET A 467 6.76 27.32 -13.06
N LYS A 468 6.00 28.40 -13.26
CA LYS A 468 6.03 29.60 -12.41
C LYS A 468 4.63 29.82 -11.83
N TRP A 469 4.60 30.30 -10.59
CA TRP A 469 3.37 30.51 -9.82
C TRP A 469 3.27 31.98 -9.42
N LEU A 470 2.03 32.43 -9.26
CA LEU A 470 1.64 33.75 -8.77
C LEU A 470 0.57 33.60 -7.70
#